data_AF-A0A6C8BVD3-F1
#
_entry.id   AF-A0A6C8BVD3-F1
#
_cell.length_a   1.000
_cell.length_b   1.000
_cell.length_c   1.000
_cell.angle_alpha   90.00
_cell.angle_beta   90.00
_cell.angle_gamma   90.00
#
_symmetry.space_group_name_H-M   'P 1'
#
loop_
_entity.id
_entity.type
_entity.pdbx_description
1 polymer ?
#
loop_
_entity_poly.entity_id
_entity_poly.type
_entity_poly.pdbx_seq_one_letter_code
_entity_poly.pdbx_strand_id
1 'polypeptide(L)'
;KYIELSEAIAIHEKIIEKTGGLSGYNETQIGYLASALEHIKNDDYYPTITDKITHLIFSCVKFHPFADGNKRTSIFLGMHFLDLDGKYNDKFAEVMEDIVVGVADDSIAKDDLNQILQNFIDKNIEV
;
A
#
# COMPACT_ATOMS: atom_id res chain seq x y z
N LYS A 1 -3.73 -7.39 -12.24
CA LYS A 1 -2.25 -7.48 -12.39
C LYS A 1 -1.62 -7.27 -11.02
N TYR A 2 -0.38 -7.70 -10.79
CA TYR A 2 0.28 -7.58 -9.49
C TYR A 2 1.58 -6.78 -9.60
N ILE A 3 1.96 -6.17 -8.49
CA ILE A 3 3.20 -5.40 -8.34
C ILE A 3 4.33 -6.38 -8.04
N GLU A 4 5.42 -6.28 -8.79
CA GLU A 4 6.64 -7.03 -8.49
C GLU A 4 7.49 -6.29 -7.46
N LEU A 5 8.33 -7.00 -6.70
CA LEU A 5 9.14 -6.38 -5.64
C LEU A 5 10.07 -5.29 -6.20
N SER A 6 10.66 -5.51 -7.37
CA SER A 6 11.52 -4.53 -8.05
C SER A 6 10.77 -3.25 -8.42
N GLU A 7 9.49 -3.37 -8.78
CA GLU A 7 8.62 -2.22 -9.06
C GLU A 7 8.30 -1.45 -7.77
N ALA A 8 8.01 -2.15 -6.68
CA ALA A 8 7.79 -1.53 -5.38
C ALA A 8 9.03 -0.74 -4.89
N ILE A 9 10.22 -1.32 -5.07
CA ILE A 9 11.50 -0.64 -4.78
C ILE A 9 11.67 0.59 -5.69
N ALA A 10 11.41 0.46 -6.99
CA ALA A 10 11.53 1.58 -7.92
C ALA A 10 10.55 2.73 -7.61
N ILE A 11 9.34 2.41 -7.14
CA ILE A 11 8.37 3.38 -6.66
C ILE A 11 8.90 4.09 -5.42
N HIS A 12 9.44 3.36 -4.44
CA HIS A 12 10.07 3.94 -3.23
C HIS A 12 11.21 4.89 -3.58
N GLU A 13 12.15 4.49 -4.43
CA GLU A 13 13.30 5.33 -4.78
C GLU A 13 12.85 6.66 -5.42
N LYS A 14 11.84 6.64 -6.30
CA LYS A 14 11.25 7.86 -6.87
C LYS A 14 10.61 8.77 -5.82
N ILE A 15 10.04 8.20 -4.75
CA ILE A 15 9.44 8.98 -3.66
C ILE A 15 10.56 9.65 -2.85
N ILE A 16 11.63 8.92 -2.50
CA ILE A 16 12.76 9.47 -1.76
C ILE A 16 13.47 10.55 -2.57
N GLU A 17 13.68 10.33 -3.87
CA GLU A 17 14.28 11.32 -4.78
C GLU A 17 13.49 12.66 -4.76
N LYS A 18 12.16 12.58 -4.75
CA LYS A 18 11.29 13.78 -4.82
C LYS A 18 11.03 14.44 -3.47
N THR A 19 10.97 13.67 -2.40
CA THR A 19 10.45 14.15 -1.10
C THR A 19 11.49 14.14 0.01
N GLY A 20 12.68 13.58 -0.26
CA GLY A 20 13.73 13.40 0.74
C GLY A 20 13.42 12.26 1.73
N GLY A 21 14.43 11.96 2.54
CA GLY A 21 14.43 10.83 3.46
C GLY A 21 15.64 9.92 3.25
N LEU A 22 15.72 8.84 4.03
CA LEU A 22 16.77 7.84 3.87
C LEU A 22 16.39 6.81 2.81
N SER A 23 17.22 6.67 1.78
CA SER A 23 17.12 5.59 0.78
C SER A 23 17.63 4.27 1.37
N GLY A 24 17.23 3.16 0.75
CA GLY A 24 17.67 1.82 1.08
C GLY A 24 16.73 1.02 1.98
N TYR A 25 17.07 -0.26 2.12
CA TYR A 25 16.36 -1.28 2.88
C TYR A 25 17.35 -2.35 3.33
N ASN A 26 16.92 -3.23 4.23
CA ASN A 26 17.64 -4.47 4.53
C ASN A 26 16.85 -5.68 4.04
N GLU A 27 17.56 -6.78 3.78
CA GLU A 27 17.03 -8.02 3.22
C GLU A 27 15.85 -8.61 4.01
N THR A 28 15.87 -8.48 5.35
CA THR A 28 14.80 -9.03 6.18
C THR A 28 13.49 -8.27 6.01
N GLN A 29 13.53 -6.94 6.15
CA GLN A 29 12.31 -6.12 6.09
C GLN A 29 11.74 -6.04 4.68
N ILE A 30 12.59 -5.95 3.65
CA ILE A 30 12.13 -5.99 2.25
C ILE A 30 11.53 -7.37 1.90
N GLY A 31 12.04 -8.44 2.51
CA GLY A 31 11.50 -9.79 2.39
C GLY A 31 10.07 -9.91 2.92
N TYR A 32 9.71 -9.14 3.96
CA TYR A 32 8.32 -9.11 4.45
C TYR A 32 7.37 -8.42 3.46
N LEU A 33 7.80 -7.35 2.79
CA LEU A 33 7.01 -6.74 1.71
C LEU A 33 6.88 -7.71 0.53
N ALA A 34 7.96 -8.41 0.16
CA ALA A 34 7.93 -9.43 -0.88
C ALA A 34 6.92 -10.54 -0.57
N SER A 35 6.88 -11.00 0.68
CA SER A 35 5.88 -11.98 1.14
C SER A 35 4.45 -11.43 1.04
N ALA A 36 4.21 -10.17 1.42
CA ALA A 36 2.90 -9.55 1.29
C ALA A 36 2.46 -9.46 -0.19
N LEU A 37 3.36 -9.06 -1.09
CA LEU A 37 3.11 -9.00 -2.54
C LEU A 37 2.76 -10.38 -3.13
N GLU A 38 3.36 -11.45 -2.61
CA GLU A 38 3.02 -12.81 -3.01
C GLU A 38 1.68 -13.27 -2.43
N HIS A 39 1.42 -13.00 -1.15
CA HIS A 39 0.20 -13.43 -0.46
C HIS A 39 -1.08 -12.85 -1.08
N ILE A 40 -1.07 -11.58 -1.49
CA ILE A 40 -2.24 -10.94 -2.12
C ILE A 40 -2.66 -11.58 -3.45
N LYS A 41 -1.85 -12.49 -4.01
CA LYS A 41 -2.19 -13.26 -5.21
C LYS A 41 -3.12 -14.44 -4.91
N ASN A 42 -3.26 -14.82 -3.65
CA ASN A 42 -4.12 -15.93 -3.22
C ASN A 42 -5.56 -15.45 -2.99
N ASP A 43 -6.45 -15.81 -3.92
CA ASP A 43 -7.87 -15.41 -3.89
C ASP A 43 -8.68 -16.11 -2.77
N ASP A 44 -8.20 -17.22 -2.20
CA ASP A 44 -8.89 -17.88 -1.07
C ASP A 44 -8.78 -17.03 0.22
N TYR A 45 -7.69 -16.29 0.37
CA TYR A 45 -7.45 -15.42 1.53
C TYR A 45 -7.72 -13.94 1.26
N TYR A 46 -7.55 -13.50 0.00
CA TYR A 46 -7.76 -12.12 -0.42
C TYR A 46 -8.69 -12.09 -1.64
N PRO A 47 -9.98 -12.42 -1.46
CA PRO A 47 -10.92 -12.59 -2.57
C PRO A 47 -11.26 -11.29 -3.30
N THR A 48 -11.19 -10.15 -2.61
CA THR A 48 -11.54 -8.84 -3.20
C THR A 48 -10.31 -7.96 -3.43
N ILE A 49 -10.44 -6.97 -4.32
CA ILE A 49 -9.41 -5.95 -4.51
C ILE A 49 -9.11 -5.21 -3.20
N THR A 50 -10.14 -4.96 -2.38
CA THR A 50 -10.01 -4.30 -1.09
C THR A 50 -9.19 -5.13 -0.11
N ASP A 51 -9.40 -6.45 -0.05
CA ASP A 51 -8.60 -7.33 0.81
C ASP A 51 -7.11 -7.29 0.42
N LYS A 52 -6.83 -7.30 -0.88
CA LYS A 52 -5.48 -7.24 -1.44
C LYS A 52 -4.80 -5.93 -1.12
N ILE A 53 -5.43 -4.80 -1.44
CA ILE A 53 -4.83 -3.47 -1.22
C ILE A 53 -4.72 -3.14 0.28
N THR A 54 -5.67 -3.60 1.11
CA THR A 54 -5.58 -3.50 2.57
C THR A 54 -4.34 -4.22 3.07
N HIS A 55 -4.14 -5.47 2.66
CA HIS A 55 -2.99 -6.24 3.11
C HIS A 55 -1.67 -5.62 2.63
N LEU A 56 -1.62 -5.12 1.39
CA LEU A 56 -0.46 -4.44 0.83
C LEU A 56 -0.09 -3.18 1.63
N ILE A 57 -1.04 -2.27 1.84
CA ILE A 57 -0.82 -1.01 2.56
C ILE A 57 -0.43 -1.29 4.01
N PHE A 58 -1.21 -2.14 4.70
CA PHE A 58 -0.96 -2.48 6.09
C PHE A 58 0.44 -3.09 6.28
N SER A 59 0.83 -4.03 5.41
CA SER A 59 2.13 -4.69 5.46
C SER A 59 3.27 -3.70 5.21
N CYS A 60 3.13 -2.83 4.20
CA CYS A 60 4.15 -1.83 3.91
C CYS A 60 4.30 -0.82 5.08
N VAL A 61 3.21 -0.44 5.75
CA VAL A 61 3.29 0.45 6.91
C VAL A 61 3.93 -0.27 8.10
N LYS A 62 3.49 -1.49 8.42
CA LYS A 62 3.88 -2.20 9.66
C LYS A 62 5.21 -2.92 9.60
N PHE A 63 5.61 -3.42 8.43
CA PHE A 63 6.88 -4.14 8.28
C PHE A 63 8.07 -3.23 8.01
N HIS A 64 7.82 -1.93 7.83
CA HIS A 64 8.84 -0.92 7.57
C HIS A 64 9.91 -1.36 6.54
N PRO A 65 9.51 -1.86 5.35
CA PRO A 65 10.43 -2.46 4.38
C PRO A 65 11.63 -1.58 4.00
N PHE A 66 11.49 -0.26 4.11
CA PHE A 66 12.50 0.73 3.77
C PHE A 66 13.01 1.51 4.99
N ALA A 67 14.20 2.10 4.88
CA ALA A 67 14.82 2.89 5.94
C ALA A 67 13.99 4.13 6.32
N ASP A 68 13.32 4.75 5.35
CA ASP A 68 12.35 5.82 5.52
C ASP A 68 11.32 5.77 4.38
N GLY A 69 10.24 6.53 4.49
CA GLY A 69 9.26 6.69 3.42
C GLY A 69 8.14 5.66 3.41
N ASN A 70 8.15 4.66 4.31
CA ASN A 70 7.20 3.52 4.31
C ASN A 70 5.71 3.91 4.16
N LYS A 71 5.25 4.95 4.87
CA LYS A 71 3.88 5.47 4.76
C LYS A 71 3.60 6.10 3.39
N ARG A 72 4.55 6.88 2.87
CA ARG A 72 4.43 7.48 1.53
C ARG A 72 4.41 6.36 0.48
N THR A 73 5.33 5.41 0.60
CA THR A 73 5.40 4.25 -0.29
C THR A 73 4.13 3.41 -0.25
N SER A 74 3.54 3.14 0.92
CA SER A 74 2.29 2.37 0.99
C SER A 74 1.16 3.05 0.22
N ILE A 75 1.05 4.39 0.29
CA ILE A 75 0.06 5.16 -0.48
C ILE A 75 0.30 4.97 -1.98
N PHE A 76 1.52 5.19 -2.47
CA PHE A 76 1.84 5.07 -3.89
C PHE A 76 1.72 3.63 -4.42
N LEU A 77 2.03 2.62 -3.59
CA LEU A 77 1.76 1.21 -3.90
C LEU A 77 0.26 0.96 -4.04
N GLY A 78 -0.56 1.51 -3.14
CA GLY A 78 -2.02 1.45 -3.25
C GLY A 78 -2.54 2.10 -4.54
N MET A 79 -2.11 3.32 -4.84
CA MET A 79 -2.48 4.03 -6.07
C MET A 79 -2.12 3.21 -7.31
N HIS A 80 -0.88 2.71 -7.36
CA HIS A 80 -0.40 1.92 -8.49
C HIS A 80 -1.16 0.60 -8.63
N PHE A 81 -1.49 -0.07 -7.51
CA PHE A 81 -2.28 -1.29 -7.52
C PHE A 81 -3.70 -1.07 -8.08
N LEU A 82 -4.35 0.05 -7.72
CA LEU A 82 -5.65 0.41 -8.29
C LEU A 82 -5.56 0.76 -9.77
N ASP A 83 -4.52 1.47 -10.19
CA ASP A 83 -4.28 1.82 -11.60
C ASP A 83 -4.10 0.58 -12.48
N LEU A 84 -3.39 -0.45 -11.96
CA LEU A 84 -3.25 -1.75 -12.62
C LEU A 84 -4.59 -2.47 -12.90
N ASP A 85 -5.65 -2.09 -12.20
CA ASP A 85 -7.01 -2.62 -12.35
C ASP A 85 -8.01 -1.58 -12.93
N GLY A 86 -7.50 -0.45 -13.44
CA GLY A 86 -8.32 0.62 -14.04
C GLY A 86 -9.17 1.41 -13.05
N LYS A 87 -8.86 1.33 -11.75
CA LYS A 87 -9.58 2.00 -10.65
C LYS A 87 -8.79 3.16 -10.05
N TYR A 88 -7.88 3.74 -10.82
CA TYR A 88 -7.12 4.91 -10.38
C TYR A 88 -8.05 6.03 -9.92
N ASN A 89 -7.69 6.66 -8.80
CA ASN A 89 -8.41 7.81 -8.27
C ASN A 89 -7.42 8.84 -7.73
N ASP A 90 -7.51 10.07 -8.21
CA ASP A 90 -6.61 11.17 -7.86
C ASP A 90 -6.76 11.65 -6.40
N LYS A 91 -7.88 11.32 -5.75
CA LYS A 91 -8.13 11.58 -4.32
C LYS A 91 -7.55 10.51 -3.39
N PHE A 92 -7.05 9.38 -3.92
CA PHE A 92 -6.57 8.30 -3.08
C PHE A 92 -5.44 8.76 -2.15
N ALA A 93 -4.46 9.50 -2.67
CA ALA A 93 -3.35 9.99 -1.87
C ALA A 93 -3.79 10.93 -0.74
N GLU A 94 -4.70 11.86 -1.07
CA GLU A 94 -5.27 12.83 -0.13
C GLU A 94 -6.02 12.13 1.01
N VAL A 95 -6.87 11.14 0.68
CA VAL A 95 -7.63 10.41 1.70
C VAL A 95 -6.73 9.51 2.55
N MET A 96 -5.73 8.87 1.95
CA MET A 96 -4.91 7.90 2.67
C MET A 96 -3.83 8.53 3.56
N GLU A 97 -3.52 9.82 3.44
CA GLU A 97 -2.44 10.48 4.18
C GLU A 97 -2.60 10.33 5.70
N ASP A 98 -3.74 10.69 6.25
CA ASP A 98 -4.02 10.55 7.69
C ASP A 98 -4.26 9.08 8.08
N ILE A 99 -4.83 8.28 7.17
CA ILE A 99 -5.17 6.88 7.45
C ILE A 99 -3.90 6.05 7.65
N VAL A 100 -2.87 6.22 6.83
CA VAL A 100 -1.62 5.46 7.01
C VAL A 100 -0.83 5.90 8.26
N VAL A 101 -1.06 7.11 8.76
CA VAL A 101 -0.55 7.55 10.07
C VAL A 101 -1.27 6.79 11.18
N GLY A 102 -2.60 6.72 11.13
CA GLY A 102 -3.38 5.96 12.10
C GLY A 102 -3.11 4.46 12.06
N VAL A 103 -2.82 3.90 10.89
CA VAL A 103 -2.34 2.52 10.77
C VAL A 103 -0.98 2.40 11.47
N ALA A 104 -0.05 3.34 11.25
CA ALA A 104 1.29 3.27 11.84
C ALA A 104 1.28 3.31 13.37
N ASP A 105 0.42 4.15 13.98
CA ASP A 105 0.32 4.34 15.43
C ASP A 105 -0.70 3.41 16.14
N ASP A 106 -1.27 2.45 15.41
CA ASP A 106 -2.25 1.47 15.89
C ASP A 106 -3.63 2.07 16.27
N SER A 107 -3.92 3.33 15.94
CA SER A 107 -5.27 3.91 16.08
C SER A 107 -6.25 3.44 15.00
N ILE A 108 -5.76 2.90 13.88
CA ILE A 108 -6.58 2.28 12.83
C ILE A 108 -6.15 0.81 12.68
N ALA A 109 -7.04 -0.12 13.01
CA ALA A 109 -6.80 -1.54 12.84
C ALA A 109 -6.88 -1.95 11.36
N LYS A 110 -6.37 -3.15 11.04
CA LYS A 110 -6.39 -3.67 9.66
C LYS A 110 -7.82 -3.79 9.10
N ASP A 111 -8.78 -4.18 9.93
CA ASP A 111 -10.18 -4.33 9.53
C ASP A 111 -10.83 -2.96 9.30
N ASP A 112 -10.48 -1.94 10.09
CA ASP A 112 -10.94 -0.57 9.87
C ASP A 112 -10.37 0.01 8.58
N LEU A 113 -9.08 -0.23 8.30
CA LEU A 113 -8.45 0.11 7.03
C LEU A 113 -9.18 -0.53 5.85
N ASN A 114 -9.57 -1.80 5.96
CA ASN A 114 -10.35 -2.49 4.93
C ASN A 114 -11.69 -1.79 4.69
N GLN A 115 -12.44 -1.47 5.74
CA GLN A 115 -13.72 -0.77 5.62
C GLN A 115 -13.56 0.61 4.98
N ILE A 116 -12.52 1.35 5.35
CA ILE A 116 -12.21 2.67 4.76
C ILE A 116 -11.93 2.53 3.25
N LEU A 117 -11.09 1.57 2.86
CA LEU A 117 -10.75 1.31 1.46
C LEU A 117 -11.96 0.82 0.67
N GLN A 118 -12.80 -0.05 1.25
CA GLN A 118 -14.05 -0.51 0.64
C GLN A 118 -14.96 0.67 0.33
N ASN A 119 -15.22 1.51 1.33
CA ASN A 119 -16.06 2.70 1.18
C ASN A 119 -15.50 3.69 0.15
N PHE A 120 -14.17 3.84 0.09
CA PHE A 120 -13.52 4.68 -0.91
C PHE A 120 -13.70 4.11 -2.32
N ILE A 121 -13.45 2.82 -2.52
CA ILE A 121 -13.53 2.19 -3.84
C ILE A 121 -14.96 2.16 -4.35
N ASP A 122 -15.94 1.79 -3.51
CA ASP A 122 -17.35 1.68 -3.92
C ASP A 122 -17.95 3.03 -4.35
N LYS A 123 -17.68 4.11 -3.60
CA LYS A 123 -18.14 5.46 -3.95
C LYS A 123 -17.56 5.99 -5.26
N ASN A 124 -16.45 5.43 -5.71
CA ASN A 124 -15.80 5.81 -6.96
C ASN A 124 -16.21 4.91 -8.14
N ILE A 125 -16.99 3.85 -7.91
CA ILE A 125 -17.58 2.99 -8.95
C ILE A 125 -18.97 3.52 -9.37
N GLU A 126 -19.62 4.36 -8.57
CA GLU A 126 -20.84 5.08 -8.96
C GLU A 126 -20.51 6.22 -9.95
N VAL A 127 -20.43 5.88 -11.24
CA VAL A 127 -20.40 6.84 -12.37
C VAL A 127 -21.44 6.46 -13.41
#